data_AF-A0A3C0UC38-F1
#
_entry.id   AF-A0A3C0UC38-F1
#
_cell.length_a   1.000
_cell.length_b   1.000
_cell.length_c   1.000
_cell.angle_alpha   90.00
_cell.angle_beta   90.00
_cell.angle_gamma   90.00
#
_symmetry.space_group_name_H-M   'P 1'
#
loop_
_entity.id
_entity.type
_entity.pdbx_description
1 polymer ?
#
loop_
_entity_poly.entity_id
_entity_poly.type
_entity_poly.pdbx_seq_one_letter_code
_entity_poly.pdbx_strand_id
1 'polypeptide(L)'
;MELKDVGEFGLIDLIKQDTINDPGTVVTGIGDDAAVLLPTPRQLQLITTDMLVENIHFDLTTTTAMQLGYKAVAVNLSDIAAMGGVPRHAVVSIALPQHTAVDFVLNLYNGMKEICREHGVNIVGGDTVASPGGLVINVAVMGEVEPTNLVKRSGAKVGDIVAVTNVLGSSSAGLSLLSRGEWEEHDFSWPLVTAHLTPRPQVKTGQLLAAHGATSMDDISDGLASELHEIAEASHVSIQVIGKHIPLS
;
A
#
# COMPACT_ATOMS: atom_id res chain seq x y z
N MET A 1 -1.45 -27.55 -9.38
CA MET A 1 -2.74 -27.64 -8.69
C MET A 1 -3.47 -26.33 -8.91
N GLU A 2 -4.72 -26.38 -9.36
CA GLU A 2 -5.53 -25.18 -9.61
C GLU A 2 -6.46 -24.91 -8.41
N LEU A 3 -6.98 -23.69 -8.31
CA LEU A 3 -7.89 -23.33 -7.21
C LEU A 3 -9.15 -24.19 -7.15
N LYS A 4 -9.69 -24.59 -8.31
CA LYS A 4 -10.84 -25.49 -8.38
C LYS A 4 -10.60 -26.85 -7.70
N ASP A 5 -9.33 -27.27 -7.59
CA ASP A 5 -8.96 -28.57 -7.00
C ASP A 5 -8.84 -28.51 -5.48
N VAL A 6 -8.51 -27.33 -4.93
CA VAL A 6 -8.28 -27.10 -3.48
C VAL A 6 -9.53 -26.59 -2.78
N GLY A 7 -10.35 -25.81 -3.49
CA GLY A 7 -11.46 -25.07 -2.90
C GLY A 7 -11.01 -23.94 -1.98
N GLU A 8 -11.98 -23.17 -1.51
CA GLU A 8 -11.76 -21.98 -0.69
C GLU A 8 -11.07 -22.30 0.65
N PHE A 9 -11.63 -23.23 1.43
CA PHE A 9 -11.09 -23.59 2.75
C PHE A 9 -9.67 -24.15 2.68
N GLY A 10 -9.39 -24.98 1.66
CA GLY A 10 -8.03 -25.50 1.47
C GLY A 10 -7.04 -24.39 1.11
N LEU A 11 -7.46 -23.38 0.36
CA LEU A 11 -6.62 -22.22 0.08
C LEU A 11 -6.35 -21.42 1.35
N ILE A 12 -7.38 -21.15 2.15
CA ILE A 12 -7.26 -20.45 3.45
C ILE A 12 -6.23 -21.14 4.34
N ASP A 13 -6.27 -22.47 4.42
CA ASP A 13 -5.31 -23.25 5.22
C ASP A 13 -3.86 -23.08 4.76
N LEU A 14 -3.63 -22.87 3.47
CA LEU A 14 -2.29 -22.63 2.92
C LEU A 14 -1.80 -21.21 3.17
N ILE A 15 -2.69 -20.21 3.17
CA ILE A 15 -2.30 -18.79 3.29
C ILE A 15 -2.28 -18.28 4.73
N LYS A 16 -3.01 -18.88 5.67
CA LYS A 16 -3.20 -18.37 7.04
C LYS A 16 -1.96 -18.41 7.94
N GLN A 17 -0.89 -19.09 7.53
CA GLN A 17 0.36 -19.16 8.29
C GLN A 17 1.15 -17.84 8.15
N ASP A 18 1.87 -17.44 9.20
CA ASP A 18 2.75 -16.26 9.21
C ASP A 18 2.05 -14.95 8.82
N THR A 19 0.77 -14.81 9.19
CA THR A 19 -0.02 -13.60 8.94
C THR A 19 -0.09 -12.66 10.14
N ILE A 20 0.27 -13.12 11.33
CA ILE A 20 0.22 -12.35 12.58
C ILE A 20 1.65 -12.02 13.04
N ASN A 21 2.01 -10.74 12.98
CA ASN A 21 3.30 -10.20 13.39
C ASN A 21 3.28 -9.61 14.82
N ASP A 22 2.13 -9.12 15.28
CA ASP A 22 1.92 -8.63 16.64
C ASP A 22 0.68 -9.31 17.27
N PRO A 23 0.86 -10.48 17.89
CA PRO A 23 -0.24 -11.22 18.52
C PRO A 23 -0.92 -10.45 19.67
N GLY A 24 -0.28 -9.46 20.28
CA GLY A 24 -0.85 -8.70 21.40
C GLY A 24 -2.04 -7.84 21.01
N THR A 25 -2.21 -7.59 19.70
CA THR A 25 -3.26 -6.76 19.12
C THR A 25 -4.40 -7.58 18.51
N VAL A 26 -4.30 -8.91 18.51
CA VAL A 26 -5.24 -9.82 17.85
C VAL A 26 -5.73 -10.87 18.84
N VAL A 27 -7.03 -10.85 19.16
CA VAL A 27 -7.69 -11.88 19.97
C VAL A 27 -8.09 -13.07 19.09
N THR A 28 -8.64 -12.79 17.91
CA THR A 28 -9.02 -13.79 16.89
C THR A 28 -8.62 -13.27 15.51
N GLY A 29 -7.93 -14.11 14.72
CA GLY A 29 -7.52 -13.81 13.34
C GLY A 29 -8.24 -14.68 12.32
N ILE A 30 -7.54 -15.07 11.25
CA ILE A 30 -8.10 -15.92 10.18
C ILE A 30 -8.52 -17.29 10.73
N GLY A 31 -9.77 -17.68 10.45
CA GLY A 31 -10.32 -18.99 10.83
C GLY A 31 -11.65 -18.95 11.60
N ASP A 32 -12.20 -17.76 11.81
CA ASP A 32 -13.54 -17.52 12.38
C ASP A 32 -14.27 -16.48 11.50
N ASP A 33 -15.54 -16.16 11.81
CA ASP A 33 -16.39 -15.27 11.00
C ASP A 33 -15.88 -13.83 10.93
N ALA A 34 -15.11 -13.38 11.94
CA ALA A 34 -14.51 -12.05 11.97
C ALA A 34 -13.26 -12.03 12.84
N ALA A 35 -12.33 -11.13 12.48
CA ALA A 35 -11.21 -10.81 13.36
C ALA A 35 -11.69 -10.04 14.59
N VAL A 36 -11.15 -10.40 15.76
CA VAL A 36 -11.35 -9.66 17.01
C VAL A 36 -10.05 -8.97 17.37
N LEU A 37 -10.05 -7.65 17.32
CA LEU A 37 -8.86 -6.81 17.49
C LEU A 37 -8.89 -6.12 18.85
N LEU A 38 -7.72 -5.94 19.46
CA LEU A 38 -7.57 -5.19 20.71
C LEU A 38 -7.03 -3.78 20.39
N PRO A 39 -7.85 -2.72 20.47
CA PRO A 39 -7.42 -1.37 20.12
C PRO A 39 -6.42 -0.80 21.13
N THR A 40 -5.43 -0.05 20.66
CA THR A 40 -4.54 0.69 21.55
C THR A 40 -5.31 1.79 22.28
N PRO A 41 -5.24 1.86 23.63
CA PRO A 41 -5.95 2.88 24.39
C PRO A 41 -5.56 4.30 23.96
N ARG A 42 -6.57 5.17 23.82
CA ARG A 42 -6.44 6.62 23.54
C ARG A 42 -5.82 6.98 22.18
N GLN A 43 -5.71 6.03 21.25
CA GLN A 43 -5.38 6.35 19.86
C GLN A 43 -6.63 6.55 19.01
N LEU A 44 -6.49 7.32 17.94
CA LEU A 44 -7.48 7.41 16.87
C LEU A 44 -7.24 6.25 15.91
N GLN A 45 -8.33 5.69 15.38
CA GLN A 45 -8.26 4.66 14.35
C GLN A 45 -8.27 5.31 12.97
N LEU A 46 -7.42 4.83 12.08
CA LEU A 46 -7.38 5.17 10.67
C LEU A 46 -7.82 3.94 9.87
N ILE A 47 -8.52 4.15 8.77
CA ILE A 47 -8.89 3.11 7.83
C ILE A 47 -8.72 3.64 6.42
N THR A 48 -8.08 2.83 5.58
CA THR A 48 -7.99 3.06 4.13
C THR A 48 -8.27 1.76 3.39
N THR A 49 -8.60 1.86 2.10
CA THR A 49 -8.77 0.72 1.22
C THR A 49 -8.42 1.12 -0.20
N ASP A 50 -7.61 0.29 -0.86
CA ASP A 50 -7.30 0.40 -2.27
C ASP A 50 -7.56 -0.91 -3.00
N MET A 51 -7.96 -0.74 -4.26
CA MET A 51 -8.22 -1.84 -5.17
C MET A 51 -7.25 -1.81 -6.35
N LEU A 52 -6.58 -2.94 -6.58
CA LEU A 52 -5.79 -3.20 -7.76
C LEU A 52 -6.58 -4.13 -8.70
N VAL A 53 -6.82 -3.63 -9.90
CA VAL A 53 -7.52 -4.34 -10.98
C VAL A 53 -6.54 -4.65 -12.12
N GLU A 54 -6.49 -5.91 -12.54
CA GLU A 54 -5.66 -6.36 -13.67
C GLU A 54 -5.96 -5.54 -14.93
N ASN A 55 -4.91 -5.20 -15.69
CA ASN A 55 -4.94 -4.35 -16.89
C ASN A 55 -5.33 -2.88 -16.66
N ILE A 56 -5.60 -2.47 -15.41
CA ILE A 56 -5.76 -1.07 -15.02
C ILE A 56 -4.58 -0.62 -14.17
N HIS A 57 -4.26 -1.38 -13.11
CA HIS A 57 -3.24 -1.01 -12.13
C HIS A 57 -1.96 -1.85 -12.22
N PHE A 58 -2.04 -3.04 -12.85
CA PHE A 58 -0.92 -3.94 -13.03
C PHE A 58 -1.11 -4.82 -14.27
N ASP A 59 0.00 -5.39 -14.74
CA ASP A 59 0.07 -6.34 -15.83
C ASP A 59 0.86 -7.57 -15.37
N LEU A 60 0.27 -8.76 -15.45
CA LEU A 60 0.88 -10.03 -15.02
C LEU A 60 2.00 -10.50 -15.96
N THR A 61 2.16 -9.89 -17.13
CA THR A 61 3.30 -10.15 -18.04
C THR A 61 4.58 -9.49 -17.54
N THR A 62 4.47 -8.39 -16.78
CA THR A 62 5.62 -7.61 -16.27
C THR A 62 5.72 -7.62 -14.75
N THR A 63 4.69 -8.10 -14.05
CA THR A 63 4.60 -8.08 -12.58
C THR A 63 4.47 -9.50 -12.05
N THR A 64 5.45 -9.94 -11.26
CA THR A 64 5.35 -11.24 -10.59
C THR A 64 4.28 -11.19 -9.48
N ALA A 65 3.73 -12.35 -9.11
CA ALA A 65 2.77 -12.45 -8.01
C ALA A 65 3.32 -11.85 -6.70
N MET A 66 4.60 -12.10 -6.39
CA MET A 66 5.23 -11.58 -5.17
C MET A 66 5.32 -10.05 -5.18
N GLN A 67 5.71 -9.45 -6.30
CA GLN A 67 5.74 -7.98 -6.45
C GLN A 67 4.33 -7.39 -6.36
N LEU A 68 3.35 -8.02 -7.00
CA LEU A 68 1.95 -7.59 -6.93
C LEU A 68 1.42 -7.61 -5.50
N GLY A 69 1.73 -8.67 -4.74
CA GLY A 69 1.31 -8.81 -3.34
C GLY A 69 1.95 -7.76 -2.45
N TYR A 70 3.25 -7.51 -2.63
CA TYR A 70 3.96 -6.43 -1.94
C TYR A 70 3.30 -5.08 -2.23
N LYS A 71 3.08 -4.76 -3.52
CA LYS A 71 2.48 -3.49 -3.96
C LYS A 71 1.06 -3.30 -3.43
N ALA A 72 0.23 -4.34 -3.44
CA ALA A 72 -1.16 -4.28 -2.98
C ALA A 72 -1.29 -3.82 -1.52
N VAL A 73 -0.36 -4.22 -0.66
CA VAL A 73 -0.31 -3.72 0.72
C VAL A 73 0.39 -2.36 0.79
N ALA A 74 1.49 -2.18 0.06
CA ALA A 74 2.31 -0.97 0.11
C ALA A 74 1.52 0.32 -0.13
N VAL A 75 0.59 0.33 -1.09
CA VAL A 75 -0.22 1.52 -1.42
C VAL A 75 -1.05 1.95 -0.20
N ASN A 76 -1.76 1.02 0.44
CA ASN A 76 -2.54 1.31 1.65
C ASN A 76 -1.67 1.74 2.84
N LEU A 77 -0.45 1.21 2.98
CA LEU A 77 0.48 1.65 4.03
C LEU A 77 0.94 3.10 3.80
N SER A 78 0.99 3.54 2.54
CA SER A 78 1.31 4.91 2.14
C SER A 78 0.28 5.90 2.70
N ASP A 79 -1.02 5.61 2.57
CA ASP A 79 -2.08 6.50 3.09
C ASP A 79 -2.00 6.65 4.62
N ILE A 80 -1.78 5.54 5.33
CA ILE A 80 -1.61 5.57 6.79
C ILE A 80 -0.39 6.42 7.17
N ALA A 81 0.70 6.31 6.40
CA ALA A 81 1.90 7.12 6.58
C ALA A 81 1.62 8.61 6.34
N ALA A 82 0.84 8.95 5.31
CA ALA A 82 0.45 10.32 4.96
C ALA A 82 -0.38 11.00 6.05
N MET A 83 -1.01 10.24 6.95
CA MET A 83 -1.72 10.76 8.11
C MET A 83 -0.90 10.78 9.40
N GLY A 84 0.38 10.39 9.34
CA GLY A 84 1.26 10.27 10.50
C GLY A 84 1.04 9.01 11.34
N GLY A 85 0.27 8.05 10.82
CA GLY A 85 -0.16 6.86 11.53
C GLY A 85 0.84 5.70 11.53
N VAL A 86 0.48 4.67 12.29
CA VAL A 86 1.13 3.36 12.32
C VAL A 86 0.13 2.34 11.78
N PRO A 87 0.42 1.64 10.67
CA PRO A 87 -0.45 0.58 10.18
C PRO A 87 -0.40 -0.63 11.12
N ARG A 88 -1.53 -1.30 11.34
CA ARG A 88 -1.65 -2.38 12.34
C ARG A 88 -2.24 -3.66 11.79
N HIS A 89 -3.32 -3.56 11.02
CA HIS A 89 -4.07 -4.71 10.54
C HIS A 89 -4.49 -4.51 9.09
N ALA A 90 -4.51 -5.58 8.33
CA ALA A 90 -4.97 -5.63 6.96
C ALA A 90 -6.01 -6.74 6.80
N VAL A 91 -7.00 -6.49 5.96
CA VAL A 91 -7.88 -7.52 5.41
C VAL A 91 -7.73 -7.54 3.89
N VAL A 92 -7.74 -8.73 3.30
CA VAL A 92 -7.43 -8.94 1.89
C VAL A 92 -8.57 -9.67 1.20
N SER A 93 -9.25 -8.98 0.28
CA SER A 93 -10.29 -9.57 -0.56
C SER A 93 -9.76 -9.76 -1.98
N ILE A 94 -9.81 -10.98 -2.50
CA ILE A 94 -9.29 -11.31 -3.83
C ILE A 94 -10.37 -11.97 -4.66
N ALA A 95 -10.58 -11.45 -5.87
CA ALA A 95 -11.38 -12.10 -6.89
C ALA A 95 -10.44 -12.60 -8.00
N LEU A 96 -10.46 -13.90 -8.33
CA LEU A 96 -9.51 -14.48 -9.28
C LEU A 96 -10.10 -15.62 -10.11
N PRO A 97 -9.60 -15.88 -11.33
CA PRO A 97 -10.08 -16.98 -12.16
C PRO A 97 -9.87 -18.35 -11.49
N GLN A 98 -10.83 -19.26 -11.61
CA GLN A 98 -10.78 -20.58 -10.96
C GLN A 98 -9.63 -21.49 -11.46
N HIS A 99 -9.08 -21.19 -12.63
CA HIS A 99 -7.94 -21.89 -13.23
C HIS A 99 -6.59 -21.28 -12.82
N THR A 100 -6.59 -20.29 -11.93
CA THR A 100 -5.35 -19.74 -11.38
C THR A 100 -4.59 -20.83 -10.63
N ALA A 101 -3.28 -20.89 -10.84
CA ALA A 101 -2.41 -21.82 -10.13
C ALA A 101 -2.35 -21.48 -8.64
N VAL A 102 -2.42 -22.49 -7.77
CA VAL A 102 -2.29 -22.29 -6.31
C VAL A 102 -0.98 -21.59 -5.96
N ASP A 103 0.12 -21.98 -6.60
CA ASP A 103 1.45 -21.38 -6.38
C ASP A 103 1.48 -19.88 -6.69
N PHE A 104 0.68 -19.40 -7.65
CA PHE A 104 0.55 -17.97 -7.90
C PHE A 104 -0.01 -17.25 -6.69
N VAL A 105 -1.08 -17.77 -6.09
CA VAL A 105 -1.72 -17.19 -4.91
C VAL A 105 -0.81 -17.26 -3.69
N LEU A 106 -0.07 -18.35 -3.50
CA LEU A 106 0.92 -18.46 -2.43
C LEU A 106 2.01 -17.40 -2.58
N ASN A 107 2.54 -17.20 -3.78
CA ASN A 107 3.55 -16.17 -4.03
C ASN A 107 2.99 -14.75 -3.86
N LEU A 108 1.73 -14.52 -4.24
CA LEU A 108 1.03 -13.26 -3.98
C LEU A 108 0.96 -12.98 -2.48
N TYR A 109 0.49 -13.93 -1.67
CA TYR A 109 0.45 -13.79 -0.22
C TYR A 109 1.85 -13.69 0.40
N ASN A 110 2.86 -14.34 -0.15
CA ASN A 110 4.24 -14.20 0.33
C ASN A 110 4.75 -12.76 0.18
N GLY A 111 4.44 -12.09 -0.93
CA GLY A 111 4.74 -10.67 -1.12
C GLY A 111 4.00 -9.77 -0.12
N MET A 112 2.72 -10.04 0.14
CA MET A 112 1.93 -9.33 1.16
C MET A 112 2.52 -9.53 2.56
N LYS A 113 2.86 -10.78 2.92
CA LYS A 113 3.45 -11.13 4.21
C LYS A 113 4.82 -10.50 4.40
N GLU A 114 5.61 -10.37 3.34
CA GLU A 114 6.93 -9.73 3.40
C GLU A 114 6.83 -8.28 3.89
N ILE A 115 6.05 -7.45 3.19
CA ILE A 115 5.89 -6.04 3.60
C ILE A 115 5.13 -5.90 4.92
N CYS A 116 4.14 -6.77 5.19
CA CYS A 116 3.47 -6.82 6.48
C CYS A 116 4.46 -7.07 7.63
N ARG A 117 5.42 -7.98 7.45
CA ARG A 117 6.48 -8.25 8.43
C ARG A 117 7.41 -7.05 8.60
N GLU A 118 7.78 -6.37 7.52
CA GLU A 118 8.63 -5.16 7.56
C GLU A 118 8.00 -4.04 8.41
N HIS A 119 6.67 -3.91 8.35
CA HIS A 119 5.93 -2.84 9.02
C HIS A 119 5.15 -3.28 10.27
N GLY A 120 5.24 -4.55 10.67
CA GLY A 120 4.53 -5.09 11.84
C GLY A 120 3.01 -5.15 11.67
N VAL A 121 2.52 -5.26 10.43
CA VAL A 121 1.09 -5.32 10.10
C VAL A 121 0.61 -6.77 10.12
N ASN A 122 -0.56 -7.01 10.71
CA ASN A 122 -1.21 -8.32 10.72
C ASN A 122 -2.16 -8.47 9.54
N ILE A 123 -2.16 -9.59 8.81
CA ILE A 123 -3.26 -9.95 7.91
C ILE A 123 -4.26 -10.77 8.71
N VAL A 124 -5.38 -10.16 9.08
CA VAL A 124 -6.32 -10.72 10.08
C VAL A 124 -7.54 -11.39 9.47
N GLY A 125 -7.78 -11.22 8.18
CA GLY A 125 -8.97 -11.73 7.51
C GLY A 125 -8.98 -11.37 6.03
N GLY A 126 -10.09 -11.67 5.38
CA GLY A 126 -10.22 -11.49 3.95
C GLY A 126 -11.39 -12.23 3.36
N ASP A 127 -11.47 -12.18 2.04
CA ASP A 127 -12.43 -12.93 1.25
C ASP A 127 -11.75 -13.45 -0.02
N THR A 128 -12.17 -14.60 -0.53
CA THR A 128 -11.66 -15.13 -1.79
C THR A 128 -12.80 -15.66 -2.64
N VAL A 129 -13.00 -15.03 -3.80
CA VAL A 129 -14.11 -15.33 -4.70
C VAL A 129 -13.63 -15.63 -6.12
N ALA A 130 -14.41 -16.44 -6.84
CA ALA A 130 -14.14 -16.69 -8.25
C ALA A 130 -14.48 -15.46 -9.10
N SER A 131 -13.59 -15.10 -10.03
CA SER A 131 -13.80 -14.00 -10.99
C SER A 131 -13.75 -14.50 -12.44
N PRO A 132 -14.74 -14.21 -13.28
CA PRO A 132 -14.66 -14.45 -14.72
C PRO A 132 -13.86 -13.38 -15.46
N GLY A 133 -13.59 -12.22 -14.83
CA GLY A 133 -13.07 -11.01 -15.48
C GLY A 133 -11.60 -10.69 -15.23
N GLY A 134 -10.84 -11.65 -14.69
CA GLY A 134 -9.43 -11.45 -14.32
C GLY A 134 -9.24 -11.24 -12.81
N LEU A 135 -8.02 -10.88 -12.42
CA LEU A 135 -7.60 -10.70 -11.04
C LEU A 135 -7.97 -9.31 -10.50
N VAL A 136 -8.63 -9.28 -9.35
CA VAL A 136 -8.90 -8.08 -8.56
C VAL A 136 -8.43 -8.33 -7.14
N ILE A 137 -7.69 -7.38 -6.59
CA ILE A 137 -7.19 -7.43 -5.22
C ILE A 137 -7.66 -6.15 -4.54
N ASN A 138 -8.43 -6.28 -3.46
CA ASN A 138 -8.74 -5.19 -2.56
C ASN A 138 -8.07 -5.44 -1.22
N VAL A 139 -7.32 -4.45 -0.75
CA VAL A 139 -6.74 -4.48 0.59
C VAL A 139 -7.33 -3.32 1.35
N ALA A 140 -7.79 -3.58 2.58
CA ALA A 140 -8.11 -2.52 3.52
C ALA A 140 -7.14 -2.59 4.69
N VAL A 141 -6.54 -1.46 5.05
CA VAL A 141 -5.62 -1.34 6.17
C VAL A 141 -6.22 -0.48 7.26
N MET A 142 -6.16 -0.98 8.47
CA MET A 142 -6.41 -0.24 9.70
C MET A 142 -5.08 0.17 10.31
N GLY A 143 -4.97 1.46 10.61
CA GLY A 143 -3.87 2.03 11.36
C GLY A 143 -4.37 2.74 12.61
N GLU A 144 -3.42 3.31 13.33
CA GLU A 144 -3.69 4.12 14.50
C GLU A 144 -2.75 5.32 14.57
N VAL A 145 -3.20 6.39 15.22
CA VAL A 145 -2.42 7.60 15.39
C VAL A 145 -2.76 8.26 16.72
N GLU A 146 -1.75 8.82 17.39
CA GLU A 146 -1.98 9.67 18.55
C GLU A 146 -2.77 10.92 18.12
N PRO A 147 -3.79 11.38 18.88
CA PRO A 147 -4.58 12.54 18.50
C PRO A 147 -3.78 13.80 18.19
N THR A 148 -2.63 13.99 18.84
CA THR A 148 -1.72 15.13 18.63
C THR A 148 -0.88 15.03 17.38
N ASN A 149 -0.71 13.82 16.82
CA ASN A 149 0.10 13.55 15.63
C ASN A 149 -0.76 13.28 14.39
N LEU A 150 -2.09 13.39 14.49
CA LEU A 150 -2.95 13.29 13.33
C LEU A 150 -2.71 14.49 12.41
N VAL A 151 -2.17 14.22 11.23
CA VAL A 151 -1.98 15.24 10.19
C VAL A 151 -2.99 14.99 9.07
N LYS A 152 -3.60 16.06 8.58
CA LYS A 152 -4.59 16.04 7.50
C LYS A 152 -4.11 16.96 6.38
N ARG A 153 -4.65 16.76 5.18
CA ARG A 153 -4.45 17.67 4.04
C ARG A 153 -4.82 19.13 4.38
N SER A 154 -5.88 19.34 5.16
CA SER A 154 -6.46 20.67 5.45
C SER A 154 -5.72 21.54 6.48
N GLY A 155 -4.51 21.18 6.89
CA GLY A 155 -3.77 21.94 7.90
C GLY A 155 -2.74 22.95 7.39
N ALA A 156 -2.49 23.02 6.08
CA ALA A 156 -1.54 23.95 5.47
C ALA A 156 -1.91 25.42 5.72
N LYS A 157 -0.91 26.27 5.91
CA LYS A 157 -1.04 27.70 6.20
C LYS A 157 -0.12 28.54 5.33
N VAL A 158 -0.49 29.81 5.15
CA VAL A 158 0.39 30.79 4.52
C VAL A 158 1.69 30.91 5.31
N GLY A 159 2.82 30.75 4.61
CA GLY A 159 4.16 30.75 5.21
C GLY A 159 4.75 29.36 5.44
N ASP A 160 3.96 28.29 5.27
CA ASP A 160 4.47 26.93 5.32
C ASP A 160 5.44 26.65 4.15
N ILE A 161 6.37 25.72 4.39
CA ILE A 161 7.32 25.23 3.39
C ILE A 161 6.76 23.95 2.78
N VAL A 162 6.80 23.87 1.45
CA VAL A 162 6.49 22.64 0.72
C VAL A 162 7.74 21.77 0.67
N ALA A 163 7.62 20.52 1.11
CA ALA A 163 8.66 19.52 1.03
C ALA A 163 8.10 18.22 0.45
N VAL A 164 8.96 17.43 -0.16
CA VAL A 164 8.65 16.07 -0.62
C VAL A 164 9.69 15.12 -0.02
N THR A 165 9.30 13.86 0.13
CA THR A 165 10.24 12.81 0.51
C THR A 165 10.88 12.21 -0.75
N ASN A 166 12.18 11.90 -0.69
CA ASN A 166 12.94 11.26 -1.77
C ASN A 166 12.90 12.01 -3.11
N VAL A 167 13.09 11.27 -4.22
CA VAL A 167 13.01 11.75 -5.60
C VAL A 167 11.67 11.37 -6.22
N LEU A 168 11.23 12.15 -7.21
CA LEU A 168 9.97 11.96 -7.93
C LEU A 168 10.23 11.49 -9.37
N GLY A 169 9.27 10.76 -9.93
CA GLY A 169 9.29 10.30 -11.32
C GLY A 169 9.70 8.84 -11.51
N SER A 170 10.34 8.20 -10.52
CA SER A 170 10.88 6.84 -10.66
C SER A 170 9.84 5.80 -11.07
N SER A 171 8.67 5.80 -10.41
CA SER A 171 7.59 4.83 -10.72
C SER A 171 7.04 5.01 -12.14
N SER A 172 6.89 6.26 -12.60
CA SER A 172 6.43 6.56 -13.96
C SER A 172 7.45 6.12 -15.02
N ALA A 173 8.74 6.37 -14.76
CA ALA A 173 9.82 5.89 -15.62
C ALA A 173 9.91 4.36 -15.63
N GLY A 174 9.77 3.71 -14.47
CA GLY A 174 9.72 2.26 -14.33
C GLY A 174 8.58 1.62 -15.10
N LEU A 175 7.37 2.19 -15.01
CA LEU A 175 6.23 1.78 -15.82
C LEU A 175 6.52 1.91 -17.31
N SER A 176 7.07 3.04 -17.75
CA SER A 176 7.42 3.23 -19.16
C SER A 176 8.46 2.23 -19.66
N LEU A 177 9.38 1.78 -18.81
CA LEU A 177 10.38 0.77 -19.15
C LEU A 177 9.73 -0.61 -19.27
N LEU A 178 8.89 -0.99 -18.31
CA LEU A 178 8.14 -2.25 -18.34
C LEU A 178 7.25 -2.36 -19.58
N SER A 179 6.53 -1.28 -19.93
CA SER A 179 5.66 -1.26 -21.10
C SER A 179 6.40 -1.33 -22.45
N ARG A 180 7.67 -0.90 -22.50
CA ARG A 180 8.50 -0.97 -23.72
C ARG A 180 9.20 -2.32 -23.88
N GLY A 181 9.46 -3.03 -22.77
CA GLY A 181 10.29 -4.22 -22.76
C GLY A 181 11.80 -3.90 -22.78
N GLU A 182 12.63 -4.96 -22.73
CA GLU A 182 14.11 -4.88 -22.81
C GLU A 182 14.76 -3.98 -21.74
N TRP A 183 14.06 -3.73 -20.64
CA TRP A 183 14.54 -2.84 -19.58
C TRP A 183 15.76 -3.44 -18.87
N GLU A 184 15.91 -4.76 -18.85
CA GLU A 184 17.07 -5.46 -18.30
C GLU A 184 18.38 -5.15 -19.05
N GLU A 185 18.32 -4.61 -20.28
CA GLU A 185 19.50 -4.22 -21.06
C GLU A 185 20.10 -2.86 -20.63
N HIS A 186 19.45 -2.16 -19.70
CA HIS A 186 19.85 -0.84 -19.25
C HIS A 186 20.25 -0.84 -17.78
N ASP A 187 21.53 -0.58 -17.48
CA ASP A 187 22.06 -0.58 -16.10
C ASP A 187 21.30 0.34 -15.12
N PHE A 188 20.67 1.41 -15.62
CA PHE A 188 19.92 2.38 -14.81
C PHE A 188 18.46 1.98 -14.53
N SER A 189 17.93 0.93 -15.18
CA SER A 189 16.49 0.62 -15.17
C SER A 189 16.03 0.00 -13.85
N TRP A 190 16.89 -0.81 -13.21
CA TRP A 190 16.50 -1.65 -12.08
C TRP A 190 15.90 -0.85 -10.91
N PRO A 191 16.48 0.29 -10.47
CA PRO A 191 15.88 1.11 -9.43
C PRO A 191 14.52 1.70 -9.82
N LEU A 192 14.33 2.07 -11.09
CA LEU A 192 13.09 2.67 -11.60
C LEU A 192 11.96 1.62 -11.65
N VAL A 193 12.26 0.44 -12.19
CA VAL A 193 11.33 -0.69 -12.23
C VAL A 193 10.98 -1.16 -10.82
N THR A 194 11.95 -1.24 -9.92
CA THR A 194 11.72 -1.55 -8.50
C THR A 194 10.78 -0.51 -7.86
N ALA A 195 10.99 0.79 -8.11
CA ALA A 195 10.13 1.84 -7.59
C ALA A 195 8.67 1.73 -8.07
N HIS A 196 8.43 1.10 -9.23
CA HIS A 196 7.08 0.86 -9.75
C HIS A 196 6.44 -0.44 -9.22
N LEU A 197 7.23 -1.53 -9.16
CA LEU A 197 6.74 -2.87 -8.84
C LEU A 197 6.67 -3.12 -7.32
N THR A 198 7.58 -2.55 -6.54
CA THR A 198 7.67 -2.72 -5.07
C THR A 198 7.93 -1.37 -4.39
N PRO A 199 6.97 -0.42 -4.47
CA PRO A 199 7.11 0.89 -3.86
C PRO A 199 7.24 0.79 -2.34
N ARG A 200 8.15 1.57 -1.75
CA ARG A 200 8.40 1.54 -0.30
C ARG A 200 7.61 2.65 0.43
N PRO A 201 6.60 2.30 1.25
CA PRO A 201 5.80 3.29 1.97
C PRO A 201 6.63 3.99 3.04
N GLN A 202 6.44 5.29 3.20
CA GLN A 202 7.25 6.15 4.06
C GLN A 202 6.73 6.23 5.50
N VAL A 203 6.30 5.10 6.07
CA VAL A 203 5.62 5.01 7.38
C VAL A 203 6.40 5.70 8.50
N LYS A 204 7.70 5.40 8.64
CA LYS A 204 8.51 6.00 9.70
C LYS A 204 8.72 7.50 9.47
N THR A 205 8.88 7.92 8.22
CA THR A 205 9.05 9.32 7.83
C THR A 205 7.78 10.11 8.14
N GLY A 206 6.59 9.59 7.80
CA GLY A 206 5.30 10.20 8.11
C GLY A 206 5.11 10.44 9.62
N GLN A 207 5.41 9.43 10.45
CA GLN A 207 5.39 9.59 11.91
C GLN A 207 6.35 10.67 12.41
N LEU A 208 7.56 10.73 11.85
CA LEU A 208 8.55 11.74 12.24
C LEU A 208 8.09 13.15 11.86
N LEU A 209 7.59 13.33 10.64
CA LEU A 209 7.08 14.63 10.17
C LEU A 209 5.91 15.11 11.02
N ALA A 210 4.95 14.23 11.32
CA ALA A 210 3.83 14.53 12.20
C ALA A 210 4.30 14.97 13.60
N ALA A 211 5.20 14.21 14.23
CA ALA A 211 5.74 14.53 15.56
C ALA A 211 6.55 15.84 15.60
N HIS A 212 7.09 16.29 14.46
CA HIS A 212 7.87 17.53 14.35
C HIS A 212 7.07 18.71 13.79
N GLY A 213 5.74 18.60 13.74
CA GLY A 213 4.86 19.73 13.44
C GLY A 213 4.56 19.95 11.96
N ALA A 214 4.61 18.91 11.13
CA ALA A 214 4.03 18.97 9.79
C ALA A 214 2.57 19.43 9.89
N THR A 215 2.23 20.47 9.15
CA THR A 215 0.91 21.10 9.19
C THR A 215 -0.08 20.39 8.28
N SER A 216 0.39 19.88 7.15
CA SER A 216 -0.36 19.07 6.20
C SER A 216 0.55 18.03 5.57
N MET A 217 -0.02 16.89 5.20
CA MET A 217 0.68 15.78 4.54
C MET A 217 -0.29 15.09 3.58
N ASP A 218 0.31 14.53 2.53
CA ASP A 218 -0.30 13.66 1.53
C ASP A 218 0.78 12.73 1.01
N ASP A 219 0.43 11.54 0.52
CA ASP A 219 1.32 10.76 -0.31
C ASP A 219 1.14 11.11 -1.79
N ILE A 220 2.15 10.79 -2.61
CA ILE A 220 2.15 11.15 -4.04
C ILE A 220 1.90 9.88 -4.85
N SER A 221 0.64 9.65 -5.18
CA SER A 221 0.16 8.48 -5.92
C SER A 221 -0.24 8.84 -7.35
N ASP A 222 -0.99 9.94 -7.53
CA ASP A 222 -1.46 10.42 -8.84
C ASP A 222 -0.53 11.49 -9.45
N GLY A 223 0.48 11.90 -8.70
CA GLY A 223 1.55 12.79 -9.14
C GLY A 223 1.50 14.15 -8.47
N LEU A 224 2.67 14.80 -8.39
CA LEU A 224 2.89 15.98 -7.53
C LEU A 224 1.84 17.09 -7.73
N ALA A 225 1.44 17.37 -8.97
CA ALA A 225 0.47 18.42 -9.23
C ALA A 225 -0.93 18.11 -8.66
N SER A 226 -1.34 16.83 -8.66
CA SER A 226 -2.62 16.39 -8.09
C SER A 226 -2.62 16.62 -6.59
N GLU A 227 -1.63 16.08 -5.87
CA GLU A 227 -1.62 16.16 -4.40
C GLU A 227 -1.42 17.59 -3.88
N LEU A 228 -0.63 18.39 -4.60
CA LEU A 228 -0.54 19.82 -4.28
C LEU A 228 -1.88 20.52 -4.45
N HIS A 229 -2.68 20.14 -5.45
CA HIS A 229 -4.04 20.67 -5.62
C HIS A 229 -4.96 20.21 -4.49
N GLU A 230 -4.89 18.94 -4.08
CA GLU A 230 -5.70 18.40 -2.99
C GLU A 230 -5.42 19.08 -1.65
N ILE A 231 -4.14 19.27 -1.29
CA ILE A 231 -3.75 20.06 -0.11
C ILE A 231 -4.24 21.50 -0.25
N ALA A 232 -4.00 22.14 -1.40
CA ALA A 232 -4.35 23.55 -1.61
C ALA A 232 -5.86 23.80 -1.45
N GLU A 233 -6.69 22.95 -2.06
CA GLU A 233 -8.16 22.99 -1.95
C GLU A 233 -8.61 22.75 -0.50
N ALA A 234 -8.11 21.68 0.12
CA ALA A 234 -8.51 21.30 1.48
C ALA A 234 -8.13 22.35 2.54
N SER A 235 -7.03 23.07 2.32
CA SER A 235 -6.54 24.12 3.22
C SER A 235 -6.98 25.53 2.85
N HIS A 236 -7.63 25.71 1.70
CA HIS A 236 -7.99 27.03 1.15
C HIS A 236 -6.78 27.96 1.01
N VAL A 237 -5.67 27.43 0.48
CA VAL A 237 -4.43 28.16 0.21
C VAL A 237 -4.01 28.00 -1.25
N SER A 238 -3.02 28.77 -1.68
CA SER A 238 -2.32 28.53 -2.95
C SER A 238 -0.93 28.01 -2.66
N ILE A 239 -0.52 26.97 -3.39
CA ILE A 239 0.82 26.39 -3.25
C ILE A 239 1.67 26.78 -4.46
N GLN A 240 2.83 27.37 -4.22
CA GLN A 240 3.79 27.71 -5.24
C GLN A 240 5.04 26.83 -5.11
N VAL A 241 5.36 26.08 -6.16
CA VAL A 241 6.59 25.31 -6.27
C VAL A 241 7.47 25.85 -7.38
N ILE A 242 8.78 25.81 -7.16
CA ILE A 242 9.78 26.22 -8.15
C ILE A 242 10.29 24.96 -8.83
N GLY A 243 10.03 24.80 -10.13
CA GLY A 243 10.32 23.55 -10.86
C GLY A 243 11.76 23.04 -10.70
N LYS A 244 12.76 23.94 -10.70
CA LYS A 244 14.18 23.57 -10.50
C LYS A 244 14.52 23.00 -9.11
N HIS A 245 13.62 23.08 -8.13
CA HIS A 245 13.80 22.51 -6.80
C HIS A 245 13.09 21.16 -6.64
N ILE A 246 12.36 20.69 -7.66
CA ILE A 246 11.72 19.38 -7.62
C ILE A 246 12.83 18.32 -7.75
N PRO A 247 13.00 17.42 -6.77
CA PRO A 247 13.99 16.36 -6.86
C PRO A 247 13.50 15.29 -7.84
N LEU A 248 14.14 15.18 -9.00
CA LEU A 248 13.81 14.20 -10.03
C LEU A 248 14.78 13.01 -9.98
N SER A 249 14.29 11.82 -10.33
CA SER A 249 15.07 10.58 -10.46
C SER A 249 15.95 10.54 -11.70
#